data_AF-A0A9P7HF93-F1
#
_entry.id   AF-A0A9P7HF93-F1
#
_cell.length_a   1.000
_cell.length_b   1.000
_cell.length_c   1.000
_cell.angle_alpha   90.00
_cell.angle_beta   90.00
_cell.angle_gamma   90.00
#
_symmetry.space_group_name_H-M   'P 1'
#
loop_
_entity.id
_entity.type
_entity.pdbx_description
1 polymer ?
#
loop_
_entity_poly.entity_id
_entity_poly.type
_entity_poly.pdbx_seq_one_letter_code
_entity_poly.pdbx_strand_id
1 'polypeptide(L)'
;MPDERNLSSDSIEKRPRSSMTLNTTLDDGTTINLVVSPASTVTASTSFTHTSFSFHISTSLPNHDLASRKLSRSPESHSSPISSPLESTPKPTSTFPHPVQSPKPSTMSLPLPEDVVAIDTSKKSLLFYVYTDKFDTNRLSYLESSDEFAKGIFKVNKIKTVRNDDDPSEDIVVSSQNKQVAAVTWVGPEGIEIRVYYVSKGDEVLREVCKTGDGEWTAGALSLDGNSWDVRPGTSISASVHYYKNQNNYNLRVFASKPDPKNIGPPRISVFKFWKDYSDPSSTPTWQGNPITDANTKY
;
A
#
# COMPACT_ATOMS: atom_id res chain seq x y z
N MET A 1 -34.24 64.26 -4.57
CA MET A 1 -34.30 63.12 -3.64
C MET A 1 -33.55 61.96 -4.26
N PRO A 2 -32.23 61.81 -4.00
CA PRO A 2 -31.51 60.58 -4.30
C PRO A 2 -31.51 59.66 -3.07
N ASP A 3 -31.81 58.37 -3.24
CA ASP A 3 -31.63 57.36 -2.19
C ASP A 3 -30.23 56.74 -2.29
N GLU A 4 -29.44 56.87 -1.23
CA GLU A 4 -28.10 56.29 -1.12
C GLU A 4 -28.17 54.79 -0.81
N ARG A 5 -27.65 53.95 -1.72
CA ARG A 5 -27.42 52.53 -1.44
C ARG A 5 -26.04 52.32 -0.81
N ASN A 6 -26.00 52.24 0.51
CA ASN A 6 -24.82 51.74 1.23
C ASN A 6 -24.63 50.24 0.95
N LEU A 7 -23.50 49.88 0.34
CA LEU A 7 -23.05 48.49 0.21
C LEU A 7 -22.00 48.20 1.30
N SER A 8 -22.36 47.32 2.24
CA SER A 8 -21.39 46.77 3.20
C SER A 8 -20.32 45.99 2.45
N SER A 9 -19.05 46.29 2.72
CA SER A 9 -17.92 45.49 2.24
C SER A 9 -17.48 44.54 3.35
N ASP A 10 -18.09 43.36 3.39
CA ASP A 10 -17.71 42.33 4.36
C ASP A 10 -16.27 41.91 4.11
N SER A 11 -15.43 42.07 5.14
CA SER A 11 -14.01 41.72 5.09
C SER A 11 -13.84 40.21 5.02
N ILE A 12 -13.18 39.72 3.96
CA ILE A 12 -12.84 38.30 3.84
C ILE A 12 -11.81 37.96 4.92
N GLU A 13 -12.31 37.41 6.02
CA GLU A 13 -11.53 36.96 7.15
C GLU A 13 -10.52 35.89 6.71
N LYS A 14 -9.22 36.26 6.70
CA LYS A 14 -8.13 35.31 6.43
C LYS A 14 -8.00 34.34 7.59
N ARG A 15 -8.82 33.29 7.61
CA ARG A 15 -8.66 32.18 8.56
C ARG A 15 -7.24 31.62 8.46
N PRO A 16 -6.54 31.39 9.60
CA PRO A 16 -5.23 30.77 9.59
C PRO A 16 -5.35 29.37 8.97
N ARG A 17 -4.59 29.12 7.92
CA ARG A 17 -4.49 27.81 7.27
C ARG A 17 -3.32 27.07 7.89
N SER A 18 -3.60 26.10 8.74
CA SER A 18 -2.57 25.20 9.28
C SER A 18 -1.91 24.42 8.14
N SER A 19 -0.58 24.40 8.15
CA SER A 19 0.22 23.45 7.37
C SER A 19 0.95 22.55 8.36
N MET A 20 1.23 21.31 7.95
CA MET A 20 2.06 20.39 8.72
C MET A 20 3.31 20.08 7.93
N THR A 21 4.46 20.24 8.57
CA THR A 21 5.77 19.85 8.05
C THR A 21 6.32 18.76 8.97
N LEU A 22 6.53 17.56 8.45
CA LEU A 22 7.24 16.49 9.13
C LEU A 22 8.67 16.45 8.59
N ASN A 23 9.64 16.76 9.44
CA ASN A 23 11.05 16.57 9.15
C ASN A 23 11.56 15.42 10.02
N THR A 24 12.23 14.44 9.41
CA THR A 24 12.97 13.40 10.13
C THR A 24 14.34 13.20 9.48
N THR A 25 15.33 12.83 10.29
CA THR A 25 16.69 12.51 9.86
C THR A 25 16.98 11.08 10.27
N LEU A 26 17.37 10.24 9.31
CA LEU A 26 17.79 8.87 9.57
C LEU A 26 19.23 8.84 10.10
N ASP A 27 19.64 7.73 10.72
CA ASP A 27 20.98 7.56 11.30
C ASP A 27 22.13 7.67 10.27
N ASP A 28 21.83 7.50 8.98
CA ASP A 28 22.77 7.70 7.86
C ASP A 28 22.90 9.19 7.42
N GLY A 29 22.14 10.09 8.04
CA GLY A 29 22.10 11.52 7.73
C GLY A 29 21.06 11.92 6.67
N THR A 30 20.31 10.97 6.10
CA THR A 30 19.25 11.26 5.12
C THR A 30 18.11 12.03 5.79
N THR A 31 17.75 13.19 5.22
CA THR A 31 16.61 14.00 5.70
C THR A 31 15.39 13.80 4.82
N ILE A 32 14.23 13.56 5.45
CA ILE A 32 12.92 13.45 4.80
C ILE A 32 12.08 14.64 5.27
N ASN A 33 11.70 15.51 4.34
CA ASN A 33 10.87 16.68 4.60
C ASN A 33 9.53 16.51 3.87
N LEU A 34 8.43 16.41 4.62
CA LEU A 34 7.10 16.12 4.09
C LEU A 34 6.12 17.24 4.48
N VAL A 35 5.65 17.99 3.47
CA VAL A 35 4.81 19.19 3.65
C VAL A 35 3.39 18.91 3.16
N VAL A 36 2.41 19.02 4.06
CA VAL A 36 0.99 18.85 3.73
C VAL A 36 0.30 20.22 3.74
N SER A 37 -0.29 20.59 2.59
CA SER A 37 -0.98 21.87 2.39
C SER A 37 -2.41 21.67 1.85
N PRO A 38 -3.41 22.47 2.29
CA PRO A 38 -4.83 22.20 2.06
C PRO A 38 -5.38 22.59 0.66
N ALA A 39 -4.53 22.74 -0.36
CA ALA A 39 -4.94 23.25 -1.68
C ALA A 39 -4.33 22.48 -2.86
N SER A 40 -4.75 21.22 -3.00
CA SER A 40 -4.59 20.35 -4.19
C SER A 40 -3.18 19.86 -4.57
N THR A 41 -3.17 18.69 -5.21
CA THR A 41 -2.00 17.96 -5.75
C THR A 41 -0.98 17.47 -4.72
N VAL A 42 -1.22 16.26 -4.21
CA VAL A 42 -0.17 15.43 -3.58
C VAL A 42 0.74 14.92 -4.68
N THR A 43 1.98 15.41 -4.74
CA THR A 43 3.03 14.82 -5.58
C THR A 43 3.92 13.96 -4.70
N ALA A 44 3.73 12.64 -4.75
CA ALA A 44 4.63 11.69 -4.11
C ALA A 44 5.63 11.16 -5.14
N SER A 45 6.92 11.30 -4.86
CA SER A 45 8.01 10.77 -5.67
C SER A 45 9.18 10.40 -4.76
N THR A 46 9.49 9.12 -4.65
CA THR A 46 10.71 8.59 -4.01
C THR A 46 11.16 7.32 -4.73
N SER A 47 12.48 7.11 -4.84
CA SER A 47 13.05 5.93 -5.48
C SER A 47 14.39 5.52 -4.84
N PHE A 48 14.43 4.28 -4.32
CA PHE A 48 15.61 3.50 -3.89
C PHE A 48 16.45 4.10 -2.74
N THR A 49 17.25 3.34 -1.96
CA THR A 49 17.55 1.88 -1.93
C THR A 49 17.22 1.34 -0.51
N HIS A 50 17.28 0.04 -0.16
CA HIS A 50 17.62 -1.15 -0.96
C HIS A 50 16.75 -2.39 -0.59
N THR A 51 16.39 -2.56 0.68
CA THR A 51 15.62 -3.72 1.21
C THR A 51 14.30 -3.28 1.86
N SER A 52 13.40 -2.70 1.03
CA SER A 52 12.04 -2.23 1.35
C SER A 52 11.87 -0.92 2.13
N PHE A 53 10.74 -0.26 1.86
CA PHE A 53 10.14 0.82 2.66
C PHE A 53 8.62 0.66 2.62
N SER A 54 7.89 1.24 3.57
CA SER A 54 6.42 1.29 3.54
C SER A 54 5.93 2.59 4.18
N PHE A 55 4.87 3.16 3.60
CA PHE A 55 4.23 4.36 4.13
C PHE A 55 2.71 4.24 3.98
N HIS A 56 1.97 4.70 4.98
CA HIS A 56 0.50 4.65 4.99
C HIS A 56 -0.03 6.06 5.23
N ILE A 57 -0.81 6.60 4.28
CA ILE A 57 -1.43 7.93 4.41
C ILE A 57 -2.94 7.76 4.52
N SER A 58 -3.46 7.97 5.73
CA SER A 58 -4.89 8.08 6.00
C SER A 58 -5.32 9.55 5.93
N THR A 59 -6.14 9.92 4.96
CA THR A 59 -6.78 11.25 4.93
C THR A 59 -8.26 11.16 5.28
N SER A 60 -8.69 11.87 6.31
CA SER A 60 -10.10 12.18 6.55
C SER A 60 -10.43 13.54 5.92
N LEU A 61 -11.38 13.56 4.99
CA LEU A 61 -11.87 14.80 4.38
C LEU A 61 -12.83 15.51 5.34
N PRO A 62 -12.72 16.83 5.54
CA PRO A 62 -13.85 17.64 5.96
C PRO A 62 -14.84 17.74 4.79
N ASN A 63 -16.13 17.62 5.08
CA ASN A 63 -17.18 17.99 4.14
C ASN A 63 -17.05 19.48 3.78
N HIS A 64 -17.22 19.85 2.50
CA HIS A 64 -18.07 20.96 2.04
C HIS A 64 -17.99 21.12 0.51
N ASP A 65 -19.08 21.64 -0.07
CA ASP A 65 -19.31 21.70 -1.52
C ASP A 65 -18.56 22.79 -2.28
N LEU A 66 -18.26 22.47 -3.55
CA LEU A 66 -18.19 23.31 -4.76
C LEU A 66 -17.96 24.83 -4.66
N ALA A 67 -16.90 25.30 -5.33
CA ALA A 67 -16.99 26.37 -6.34
C ALA A 67 -15.78 26.38 -7.29
N SER A 68 -15.94 26.91 -8.50
CA SER A 68 -14.98 26.79 -9.60
C SER A 68 -14.01 27.97 -9.78
N ARG A 69 -12.76 27.64 -10.19
CA ARG A 69 -11.96 28.35 -11.21
C ARG A 69 -11.48 29.79 -10.93
N LYS A 70 -10.16 29.96 -10.78
CA LYS A 70 -9.31 30.81 -11.67
C LYS A 70 -7.80 30.65 -11.39
N LEU A 71 -7.01 30.79 -12.46
CA LEU A 71 -5.54 30.83 -12.43
C LEU A 71 -5.02 32.16 -11.83
N SER A 72 -3.96 32.11 -11.02
CA SER A 72 -3.12 33.28 -10.72
C SER A 72 -1.67 32.87 -10.43
N ARG A 73 -0.76 33.86 -10.44
CA ARG A 73 0.69 33.69 -10.66
C ARG A 73 1.49 33.24 -9.42
N SER A 74 2.64 32.62 -9.70
CA SER A 74 3.74 32.40 -8.75
C SER A 74 4.26 33.72 -8.18
N PRO A 75 4.55 33.82 -6.88
CA PRO A 75 5.40 34.87 -6.32
C PRO A 75 6.89 34.49 -6.40
N GLU A 76 7.73 35.51 -6.25
CA GLU A 76 9.19 35.44 -6.43
C GLU A 76 9.93 35.05 -5.15
N SER A 77 11.19 34.63 -5.30
CA SER A 77 12.09 34.25 -4.21
C SER A 77 12.64 35.49 -3.48
N HIS A 78 12.35 35.61 -2.17
CA HIS A 78 13.07 36.53 -1.30
C HIS A 78 14.20 35.82 -0.54
N SER A 79 15.43 36.15 -0.91
CA SER A 79 16.66 35.77 -0.19
C SER A 79 16.93 36.75 0.96
N SER A 80 17.04 36.23 2.19
CA SER A 80 17.46 37.00 3.37
C SER A 80 18.92 36.68 3.74
N PRO A 81 19.68 37.65 4.30
CA PRO A 81 21.12 37.50 4.51
C PRO A 81 21.48 36.70 5.76
N ILE A 82 22.67 36.08 5.72
CA ILE A 82 23.31 35.39 6.84
C ILE A 82 23.90 36.43 7.81
N SER A 83 23.58 36.29 9.09
CA SER A 83 24.23 37.02 10.19
C SER A 83 24.68 36.01 11.25
N SER A 84 25.98 35.85 11.43
CA SER A 84 26.58 34.94 12.41
C SER A 84 26.84 35.64 13.75
N PRO A 85 26.37 35.11 14.89
CA PRO A 85 26.92 35.42 16.19
C PRO A 85 28.09 34.47 16.51
N LEU A 86 29.20 35.04 16.98
CA LEU A 86 30.32 34.30 17.54
C LEU A 86 30.06 34.08 19.02
N GLU A 87 29.76 32.85 19.47
CA GLU A 87 29.52 32.55 20.88
C GLU A 87 30.38 31.38 21.36
N SER A 88 31.25 31.67 22.34
CA SER A 88 32.22 30.74 22.89
C SER A 88 31.59 29.82 23.94
N THR A 89 31.38 28.54 23.59
CA THR A 89 30.91 27.52 24.53
C THR A 89 32.07 26.83 25.26
N PRO A 90 31.93 26.51 26.58
CA PRO A 90 32.95 25.80 27.33
C PRO A 90 33.00 24.31 26.99
N LYS A 91 34.20 23.74 27.07
CA LYS A 91 34.55 22.37 26.69
C LYS A 91 33.86 21.33 27.60
N PRO A 92 32.95 20.48 27.10
CA PRO A 92 32.36 19.41 27.90
C PRO A 92 33.34 18.23 28.00
N THR A 93 33.66 17.82 29.23
CA THR A 93 34.42 16.59 29.51
C THR A 93 33.50 15.38 29.30
N SER A 94 33.35 14.95 28.04
CA SER A 94 32.60 13.74 27.70
C SER A 94 33.41 12.49 28.01
N THR A 95 33.04 11.79 29.09
CA THR A 95 33.51 10.43 29.36
C THR A 95 32.73 9.47 28.47
N PHE A 96 33.26 9.17 27.28
CA PHE A 96 32.64 8.20 26.38
C PHE A 96 32.58 6.82 27.04
N PRO A 97 31.39 6.21 27.23
CA PRO A 97 31.31 4.79 27.55
C PRO A 97 31.87 3.99 26.37
N HIS A 98 32.59 2.90 26.67
CA HIS A 98 33.14 2.03 25.62
C HIS A 98 32.03 1.53 24.68
N PRO A 99 32.29 1.42 23.36
CA PRO A 99 31.33 0.90 22.42
C PRO A 99 30.95 -0.53 22.81
N VAL A 100 29.70 -0.71 23.25
CA VAL A 100 29.12 -2.02 23.50
C VAL A 100 29.17 -2.79 22.19
N GLN A 101 29.94 -3.89 22.15
CA GLN A 101 30.03 -4.71 20.96
C GLN A 101 28.63 -5.18 20.56
N SER A 102 28.18 -4.72 19.38
CA SER A 102 26.91 -5.14 18.79
C SER A 102 26.90 -6.67 18.71
N PRO A 103 25.86 -7.36 19.22
CA PRO A 103 25.80 -8.81 19.17
C PRO A 103 25.92 -9.26 17.71
N LYS A 104 26.92 -10.10 17.44
CA LYS A 104 27.27 -10.54 16.08
C LYS A 104 26.03 -11.21 15.46
N PRO A 105 25.52 -10.75 14.31
CA PRO A 105 24.29 -11.28 13.73
C PRO A 105 24.46 -12.77 13.46
N SER A 106 23.56 -13.58 14.01
CA SER A 106 23.55 -15.01 13.79
C SER A 106 23.32 -15.30 12.31
N THR A 107 24.16 -16.14 11.71
CA THR A 107 23.97 -16.64 10.36
C THR A 107 22.66 -17.41 10.28
N MET A 108 21.61 -16.77 9.75
CA MET A 108 20.35 -17.44 9.49
C MET A 108 20.57 -18.48 8.38
N SER A 109 20.16 -19.72 8.65
CA SER A 109 20.35 -20.87 7.76
C SER A 109 19.30 -20.97 6.64
N LEU A 110 18.34 -20.05 6.62
CA LEU A 110 17.28 -19.97 5.61
C LEU A 110 17.40 -18.65 4.85
N PRO A 111 17.12 -18.65 3.53
CA PRO A 111 17.05 -17.41 2.76
C PRO A 111 15.95 -16.50 3.30
N LEU A 112 16.21 -15.20 3.29
CA LEU A 112 15.19 -14.19 3.58
C LEU A 112 14.09 -14.22 2.50
N PRO A 113 12.84 -13.89 2.84
CA PRO A 113 11.79 -13.71 1.83
C PRO A 113 12.15 -12.54 0.90
N GLU A 114 11.89 -12.71 -0.40
CA GLU A 114 12.16 -11.69 -1.43
C GLU A 114 11.16 -10.52 -1.38
N ASP A 115 9.96 -10.77 -0.87
CA ASP A 115 8.89 -9.78 -0.72
C ASP A 115 8.07 -10.07 0.55
N VAL A 116 7.56 -8.99 1.17
CA VAL A 116 6.69 -9.04 2.35
C VAL A 116 5.63 -7.94 2.24
N VAL A 117 4.39 -8.26 2.60
CA VAL A 117 3.28 -7.28 2.64
C VAL A 117 2.56 -7.36 3.98
N ALA A 118 2.44 -6.20 4.64
CA ALA A 118 1.75 -6.07 5.91
C ALA A 118 0.33 -5.54 5.72
N ILE A 119 -0.61 -6.03 6.53
CA ILE A 119 -1.92 -5.41 6.74
C ILE A 119 -2.17 -5.22 8.24
N ASP A 120 -2.98 -4.22 8.56
CA ASP A 120 -3.54 -4.04 9.89
C ASP A 120 -5.06 -4.22 9.82
N THR A 121 -5.58 -5.18 10.58
CA THR A 121 -7.02 -5.52 10.63
C THR A 121 -7.76 -4.80 11.74
N SER A 122 -7.10 -3.87 12.43
CA SER A 122 -7.47 -3.24 13.72
C SER A 122 -7.69 -4.19 14.91
N LYS A 123 -7.64 -5.52 14.70
CA LYS A 123 -7.58 -6.53 15.77
C LYS A 123 -6.21 -7.20 15.89
N LYS A 124 -5.50 -7.30 14.76
CA LYS A 124 -4.19 -7.95 14.60
C LYS A 124 -3.46 -7.37 13.41
N SER A 125 -2.13 -7.35 13.47
CA SER A 125 -1.27 -7.12 12.30
C SER A 125 -0.87 -8.46 11.69
N LEU A 126 -0.94 -8.55 10.36
CA LEU A 126 -0.51 -9.73 9.61
C LEU A 126 0.59 -9.32 8.63
N LEU A 127 1.67 -10.11 8.56
CA LEU A 127 2.73 -9.95 7.57
C LEU A 127 2.76 -11.19 6.67
N PHE A 128 2.28 -11.05 5.43
CA PHE A 128 2.36 -12.10 4.42
C PHE A 128 3.72 -12.10 3.76
N TYR A 129 4.24 -13.28 3.45
CA TYR A 129 5.52 -13.47 2.80
C TYR A 129 5.57 -14.78 2.03
N VAL A 130 6.48 -14.85 1.06
CA VAL A 130 6.77 -16.08 0.32
C VAL A 130 8.12 -16.61 0.74
N TYR A 131 8.18 -17.88 1.13
CA TYR A 131 9.45 -18.55 1.46
C TYR A 131 9.65 -19.78 0.58
N THR A 132 10.90 -20.04 0.21
CA THR A 132 11.30 -21.25 -0.51
C THR A 132 11.60 -22.36 0.50
N ASP A 133 10.91 -23.50 0.41
CA ASP A 133 11.18 -24.65 1.26
C ASP A 133 12.41 -25.47 0.81
N LYS A 134 12.77 -26.49 1.58
CA LYS A 134 13.90 -27.40 1.28
C LYS A 134 13.77 -28.21 -0.02
N PHE A 135 12.63 -28.12 -0.70
CA PHE A 135 12.34 -28.78 -1.99
C PHE A 135 12.19 -27.75 -3.12
N ASP A 136 12.78 -26.55 -2.96
CA ASP A 136 12.70 -25.43 -3.90
C ASP A 136 11.25 -25.04 -4.28
N THR A 137 10.34 -25.19 -3.30
CA THR A 137 8.92 -24.87 -3.48
C THR A 137 8.58 -23.61 -2.70
N ASN A 138 8.20 -22.56 -3.43
CA ASN A 138 7.80 -21.28 -2.85
C ASN A 138 6.38 -21.40 -2.27
N ARG A 139 6.21 -21.12 -0.98
CA ARG A 139 4.93 -21.23 -0.28
C ARG A 139 4.50 -19.89 0.31
N LEU A 140 3.21 -19.61 0.24
CA LEU A 140 2.61 -18.43 0.85
C LEU A 140 2.33 -18.68 2.34
N SER A 141 2.91 -17.84 3.19
CA SER A 141 2.76 -17.90 4.64
C SER A 141 2.49 -16.52 5.22
N TYR A 142 2.13 -16.46 6.50
CA TYR A 142 2.00 -15.20 7.21
C TYR A 142 2.41 -15.29 8.67
N LEU A 143 2.93 -14.17 9.18
CA LEU A 143 3.09 -13.92 10.60
C LEU A 143 1.84 -13.23 11.13
N GLU A 144 1.39 -13.59 12.32
CA GLU A 144 0.19 -13.04 12.97
C GLU A 144 0.52 -12.56 14.40
N SER A 145 0.15 -11.32 14.74
CA SER A 145 0.32 -10.80 16.10
C SER A 145 -0.63 -11.47 17.11
N SER A 146 -0.25 -11.48 18.39
CA SER A 146 -1.12 -11.93 19.48
C SER A 146 -2.32 -10.99 19.70
N ASP A 147 -2.13 -9.71 19.43
CA ASP A 147 -3.05 -8.62 19.76
C ASP A 147 -3.01 -7.47 18.72
N GLU A 148 -3.89 -6.49 18.92
CA GLU A 148 -4.05 -5.28 18.10
C GLU A 148 -2.87 -4.30 18.18
N PHE A 149 -1.94 -4.49 19.11
CA PHE A 149 -0.78 -3.60 19.29
C PHE A 149 0.50 -4.13 18.63
N ALA A 150 0.43 -5.25 17.90
CA ALA A 150 1.56 -5.88 17.24
C ALA A 150 2.72 -6.26 18.18
N LYS A 151 2.44 -6.54 19.46
CA LYS A 151 3.46 -6.78 20.48
C LYS A 151 3.87 -8.26 20.56
N GLY A 152 5.12 -8.49 20.98
CA GLY A 152 5.63 -9.82 21.28
C GLY A 152 6.04 -10.64 20.06
N ILE A 153 5.94 -11.97 20.18
CA ILE A 153 6.35 -12.92 19.15
C ILE A 153 5.15 -13.21 18.25
N PHE A 154 5.28 -12.96 16.96
CA PHE A 154 4.25 -13.30 15.98
C PHE A 154 4.21 -14.81 15.77
N LYS A 155 2.99 -15.36 15.66
CA LYS A 155 2.77 -16.76 15.30
C LYS A 155 3.01 -16.95 13.80
N VAL A 156 3.80 -17.97 13.44
CA VAL A 156 3.96 -18.40 12.04
C VAL A 156 2.76 -19.26 11.64
N ASN A 157 2.07 -18.88 10.57
CA ASN A 157 0.97 -19.63 9.98
C ASN A 157 1.26 -19.91 8.48
N LYS A 158 0.59 -20.93 7.94
CA LYS A 158 0.55 -21.23 6.50
C LYS A 158 -0.84 -20.91 5.96
N ILE A 159 -0.92 -20.42 4.73
CA ILE A 159 -2.22 -20.37 4.04
C ILE A 159 -2.47 -21.72 3.37
N LYS A 160 -3.61 -22.32 3.69
CA LYS A 160 -4.13 -23.49 3.00
C LYS A 160 -5.56 -23.22 2.57
N THR A 161 -5.92 -23.62 1.35
CA THR A 161 -7.31 -23.51 0.88
C THR A 161 -8.03 -24.83 0.98
N VAL A 162 -9.25 -24.81 1.53
CA VAL A 162 -10.18 -25.95 1.47
C VAL A 162 -10.80 -26.02 0.07
N ARG A 163 -10.84 -27.21 -0.54
CA ARG A 163 -11.45 -27.46 -1.86
C ARG A 163 -12.64 -28.43 -1.72
N ASN A 164 -13.76 -27.92 -1.20
CA ASN A 164 -14.91 -28.74 -0.78
C ASN A 164 -14.55 -29.70 0.38
N ASP A 165 -15.54 -30.44 0.88
CA ASP A 165 -15.41 -31.24 2.11
C ASP A 165 -14.56 -32.51 1.95
N ASP A 166 -14.31 -32.97 0.72
CA ASP A 166 -13.60 -34.23 0.41
C ASP A 166 -12.13 -34.07 -0.05
N ASP A 167 -11.68 -32.85 -0.41
CA ASP A 167 -10.30 -32.62 -0.90
C ASP A 167 -9.40 -32.09 0.23
N PRO A 168 -8.24 -32.72 0.52
CA PRO A 168 -7.32 -32.22 1.54
C PRO A 168 -6.88 -30.77 1.29
N SER A 169 -6.90 -29.96 2.35
CA SER A 169 -6.47 -28.56 2.30
C SER A 169 -5.07 -28.40 1.66
N GLU A 170 -4.99 -27.73 0.52
CA GLU A 170 -3.73 -27.56 -0.22
C GLU A 170 -2.95 -26.33 0.29
N ASP A 171 -1.65 -26.50 0.53
CA ASP A 171 -0.71 -25.38 0.77
C ASP A 171 -0.64 -24.50 -0.51
N ILE A 172 -0.75 -23.18 -0.37
CA ILE A 172 -0.64 -22.27 -1.52
C ILE A 172 0.81 -22.20 -2.04
N VAL A 173 0.99 -22.60 -3.30
CA VAL A 173 2.30 -22.62 -3.99
C VAL A 173 2.41 -21.47 -4.99
N VAL A 174 3.45 -20.66 -4.82
CA VAL A 174 3.70 -19.43 -5.57
C VAL A 174 4.71 -19.67 -6.70
N SER A 175 4.54 -18.96 -7.82
CA SER A 175 5.48 -18.92 -8.93
C SER A 175 6.93 -18.68 -8.46
N SER A 176 7.89 -19.34 -9.12
CA SER A 176 9.31 -19.01 -8.95
C SER A 176 9.75 -17.75 -9.72
N GLN A 177 8.93 -17.27 -10.65
CA GLN A 177 9.17 -16.08 -11.46
C GLN A 177 8.51 -14.82 -10.86
N ASN A 178 7.46 -14.99 -10.04
CA ASN A 178 6.77 -13.92 -9.33
C ASN A 178 6.48 -14.31 -7.88
N LYS A 179 7.45 -14.08 -6.99
CA LYS A 179 7.30 -14.29 -5.53
C LYS A 179 6.64 -13.10 -4.81
N GLN A 180 6.29 -12.05 -5.54
CA GLN A 180 5.67 -10.85 -4.98
C GLN A 180 4.23 -11.11 -4.56
N VAL A 181 3.80 -10.41 -3.51
CA VAL A 181 2.47 -10.56 -2.89
C VAL A 181 1.82 -9.22 -2.62
N ALA A 182 0.51 -9.14 -2.77
CA ALA A 182 -0.27 -7.98 -2.36
C ALA A 182 -1.40 -8.41 -1.43
N ALA A 183 -1.71 -7.62 -0.41
CA ALA A 183 -2.80 -7.91 0.51
C ALA A 183 -3.62 -6.64 0.79
N VAL A 184 -4.92 -6.82 1.01
CA VAL A 184 -5.84 -5.76 1.45
C VAL A 184 -6.76 -6.29 2.54
N THR A 185 -7.25 -5.37 3.38
CA THR A 185 -8.22 -5.68 4.42
C THR A 185 -9.25 -4.57 4.58
N TRP A 186 -10.47 -4.92 4.96
CA TRP A 186 -11.53 -3.99 5.34
C TRP A 186 -12.52 -4.65 6.32
N VAL A 187 -13.49 -3.89 6.84
CA VAL A 187 -14.58 -4.43 7.65
C VAL A 187 -15.82 -4.60 6.76
N GLY A 188 -16.11 -5.84 6.39
CA GLY A 188 -17.31 -6.24 5.65
C GLY A 188 -18.49 -6.55 6.57
N PRO A 189 -19.66 -6.93 6.00
CA PRO A 189 -20.86 -7.27 6.76
C PRO A 189 -20.69 -8.49 7.68
N GLU A 190 -19.84 -9.44 7.28
CA GLU A 190 -19.59 -10.71 7.99
C GLU A 190 -18.34 -10.64 8.91
N GLY A 191 -17.70 -9.47 9.01
CA GLY A 191 -16.53 -9.24 9.85
C GLY A 191 -15.34 -8.66 9.08
N ILE A 192 -14.13 -8.96 9.55
CA ILE A 192 -12.89 -8.52 8.88
C ILE A 192 -12.72 -9.34 7.61
N GLU A 193 -12.52 -8.67 6.49
CA GLU A 193 -12.33 -9.26 5.18
C GLU A 193 -10.88 -9.08 4.77
N ILE A 194 -10.17 -10.19 4.52
CA ILE A 194 -8.78 -10.20 4.07
C ILE A 194 -8.73 -10.84 2.69
N ARG A 195 -7.99 -10.23 1.77
CA ARG A 195 -7.68 -10.78 0.44
C ARG A 195 -6.18 -10.72 0.21
N VAL A 196 -5.59 -11.81 -0.26
CA VAL A 196 -4.17 -11.89 -0.62
C VAL A 196 -4.06 -12.36 -2.07
N TYR A 197 -3.25 -11.64 -2.85
CA TYR A 197 -3.01 -11.86 -4.26
C TYR A 197 -1.57 -12.30 -4.49
N TYR A 198 -1.42 -13.30 -5.35
CA TYR A 198 -0.15 -13.96 -5.66
C TYR A 198 -0.19 -14.48 -7.09
N VAL A 199 0.95 -14.92 -7.63
CA VAL A 199 0.99 -15.67 -8.90
C VAL A 199 1.12 -17.15 -8.57
N SER A 200 0.20 -17.99 -9.04
CA SER A 200 0.26 -19.44 -8.78
C SER A 200 1.36 -20.11 -9.59
N LYS A 201 1.99 -21.13 -9.00
CA LYS A 201 2.98 -21.97 -9.68
C LYS A 201 2.30 -22.87 -10.70
N GLY A 202 2.74 -22.81 -11.95
CA GLY A 202 2.39 -23.79 -13.01
C GLY A 202 1.49 -23.24 -14.11
N ASP A 203 0.48 -22.44 -13.76
CA ASP A 203 -0.30 -21.64 -14.71
C ASP A 203 0.21 -20.20 -14.85
N GLU A 204 0.99 -19.71 -13.88
CA GLU A 204 1.67 -18.40 -13.88
C GLU A 204 0.69 -17.19 -14.00
N VAL A 205 -0.52 -17.37 -13.47
CA VAL A 205 -1.57 -16.33 -13.45
C VAL A 205 -1.78 -15.74 -12.07
N LEU A 206 -2.33 -14.53 -12.04
CA LEU A 206 -2.77 -13.87 -10.82
C LEU A 206 -3.95 -14.62 -10.17
N ARG A 207 -3.80 -14.95 -8.89
CA ARG A 207 -4.78 -15.65 -8.05
C ARG A 207 -5.08 -14.87 -6.77
N GLU A 208 -6.15 -15.26 -6.10
CA GLU A 208 -6.66 -14.69 -4.85
C GLU A 208 -6.96 -15.79 -3.82
N VAL A 209 -6.63 -15.52 -2.56
CA VAL A 209 -7.16 -16.25 -1.39
C VAL A 209 -7.83 -15.29 -0.42
N CYS A 210 -8.92 -15.76 0.19
CA CYS A 210 -9.84 -15.00 1.01
C CYS A 210 -9.88 -15.55 2.44
N LYS A 211 -9.99 -14.66 3.42
CA LYS A 211 -10.46 -14.98 4.78
C LYS A 211 -11.52 -13.97 5.18
N THR A 212 -12.60 -14.45 5.80
CA THR A 212 -13.73 -13.62 6.25
C THR A 212 -14.02 -13.94 7.73
N GLY A 213 -13.98 -12.91 8.56
CA GLY A 213 -14.02 -13.05 10.02
C GLY A 213 -12.93 -13.99 10.53
N ASP A 214 -13.31 -14.90 11.43
CA ASP A 214 -12.42 -15.93 11.97
C ASP A 214 -12.41 -17.23 11.12
N GLY A 215 -13.25 -17.33 10.07
CA GLY A 215 -13.44 -18.52 9.24
C GLY A 215 -12.22 -18.93 8.39
N GLU A 216 -12.27 -20.10 7.76
CA GLU A 216 -11.11 -20.67 7.05
C GLU A 216 -10.66 -19.88 5.80
N TRP A 217 -9.43 -20.14 5.36
CA TRP A 217 -8.92 -19.60 4.11
C TRP A 217 -9.54 -20.34 2.91
N THR A 218 -10.06 -19.57 1.95
CA THR A 218 -10.78 -20.08 0.76
C THR A 218 -10.18 -19.51 -0.52
N ALA A 219 -10.40 -20.18 -1.65
CA ALA A 219 -10.04 -19.64 -2.96
C ALA A 219 -10.95 -18.44 -3.30
N GLY A 220 -10.35 -17.33 -3.73
CA GLY A 220 -11.09 -16.14 -4.11
C GLY A 220 -11.72 -16.21 -5.50
N ALA A 221 -12.55 -15.22 -5.82
CA ALA A 221 -13.24 -15.16 -7.10
C ALA A 221 -12.25 -15.05 -8.29
N LEU A 222 -11.08 -14.45 -8.08
CA LEU A 222 -10.00 -14.38 -9.08
C LEU A 222 -9.39 -15.76 -9.38
N SER A 223 -9.56 -16.72 -8.48
CA SER A 223 -9.07 -18.10 -8.58
C SER A 223 -10.09 -19.08 -9.15
N LEU A 224 -11.31 -18.62 -9.49
CA LEU A 224 -12.33 -19.43 -10.14
C LEU A 224 -12.00 -19.69 -11.62
N ASP A 225 -12.50 -20.81 -12.14
CA ASP A 225 -12.29 -21.21 -13.53
C ASP A 225 -12.74 -20.13 -14.53
N GLY A 226 -11.95 -19.98 -15.60
CA GLY A 226 -12.14 -18.93 -16.61
C GLY A 226 -11.44 -17.60 -16.30
N ASN A 227 -11.06 -17.33 -15.04
CA ASN A 227 -10.15 -16.22 -14.73
C ASN A 227 -8.70 -16.64 -14.96
N SER A 228 -8.06 -16.03 -15.97
CA SER A 228 -6.66 -16.25 -16.35
C SER A 228 -6.02 -14.91 -16.67
N TRP A 229 -5.11 -14.46 -15.80
CA TRP A 229 -4.49 -13.13 -15.87
C TRP A 229 -2.98 -13.24 -15.70
N ASP A 230 -2.27 -13.52 -16.79
CA ASP A 230 -0.82 -13.69 -16.82
C ASP A 230 -0.10 -12.44 -16.27
N VAL A 231 0.85 -12.67 -15.37
CA VAL A 231 1.70 -11.61 -14.78
C VAL A 231 3.10 -11.69 -15.40
N ARG A 232 3.74 -10.53 -15.57
CA ARG A 232 5.10 -10.45 -16.10
C ARG A 232 6.09 -10.97 -15.06
N PRO A 233 6.98 -11.92 -15.43
CA PRO A 233 8.09 -12.39 -14.60
C PRO A 233 8.88 -11.24 -13.97
N GLY A 234 9.18 -11.39 -12.68
CA GLY A 234 9.98 -10.43 -11.89
C GLY A 234 9.30 -9.09 -11.62
N THR A 235 7.97 -8.99 -11.70
CA THR A 235 7.23 -7.75 -11.43
C THR A 235 6.32 -7.84 -10.21
N SER A 236 6.18 -6.70 -9.53
CA SER A 236 5.34 -6.56 -8.33
C SER A 236 3.85 -6.59 -8.64
N ILE A 237 3.09 -7.11 -7.67
CA ILE A 237 1.65 -6.94 -7.56
C ILE A 237 1.41 -5.78 -6.57
N SER A 238 0.38 -4.96 -6.80
CA SER A 238 -0.13 -4.03 -5.80
C SER A 238 -1.64 -4.16 -5.71
N ALA A 239 -2.23 -3.93 -4.55
CA ALA A 239 -3.68 -3.99 -4.37
C ALA A 239 -4.19 -2.83 -3.52
N SER A 240 -5.43 -2.43 -3.78
CA SER A 240 -6.17 -1.45 -2.97
C SER A 240 -7.64 -1.80 -2.90
N VAL A 241 -8.28 -1.35 -1.83
CA VAL A 241 -9.73 -1.42 -1.63
C VAL A 241 -10.26 -0.01 -1.40
N HIS A 242 -11.38 0.33 -2.03
CA HIS A 242 -12.04 1.62 -1.85
C HIS A 242 -13.52 1.44 -1.56
N TYR A 243 -14.02 2.12 -0.53
CA TYR A 243 -15.43 2.06 -0.14
C TYR A 243 -16.23 3.22 -0.77
N TYR A 244 -17.10 2.90 -1.71
CA TYR A 244 -18.02 3.84 -2.33
C TYR A 244 -19.28 4.02 -1.48
N LYS A 245 -19.26 4.97 -0.55
CA LYS A 245 -20.40 5.30 0.36
C LYS A 245 -21.75 5.37 -0.36
N ASN A 246 -21.81 6.06 -1.50
CA ASN A 246 -23.05 6.28 -2.26
C ASN A 246 -23.62 5.01 -2.91
N GLN A 247 -22.82 3.93 -3.00
CA GLN A 247 -23.20 2.64 -3.57
C GLN A 247 -23.21 1.52 -2.52
N ASN A 248 -22.85 1.82 -1.26
CA ASN A 248 -22.65 0.85 -0.19
C ASN A 248 -21.76 -0.34 -0.61
N ASN A 249 -20.73 -0.09 -1.43
CA ASN A 249 -19.97 -1.14 -2.12
C ASN A 249 -18.45 -0.94 -2.00
N TYR A 250 -17.72 -2.05 -1.90
CA TYR A 250 -16.26 -2.10 -1.90
C TYR A 250 -15.74 -2.42 -3.30
N ASN A 251 -14.90 -1.52 -3.83
CA ASN A 251 -14.22 -1.72 -5.11
C ASN A 251 -12.77 -2.14 -4.85
N LEU A 252 -12.47 -3.41 -5.09
CA LEU A 252 -11.14 -3.97 -4.99
C LEU A 252 -10.43 -3.80 -6.34
N ARG A 253 -9.14 -3.46 -6.29
CA ARG A 253 -8.29 -3.24 -7.45
C ARG A 253 -6.96 -3.93 -7.22
N VAL A 254 -6.55 -4.75 -8.18
CA VAL A 254 -5.20 -5.32 -8.23
C VAL A 254 -4.50 -4.75 -9.45
N PHE A 255 -3.22 -4.41 -9.29
CA PHE A 255 -2.37 -3.87 -10.33
C PHE A 255 -1.20 -4.84 -10.52
N ALA A 256 -0.99 -5.29 -11.76
CA ALA A 256 0.18 -6.09 -12.12
C ALA A 256 0.64 -5.71 -13.54
N SER A 257 1.93 -5.94 -13.83
CA SER A 257 2.43 -5.81 -15.19
C SER A 257 2.06 -7.05 -16.00
N LYS A 258 1.54 -6.87 -17.22
CA LYS A 258 1.30 -7.97 -18.16
C LYS A 258 2.59 -8.31 -18.93
N PRO A 259 2.86 -9.57 -19.31
CA PRO A 259 3.92 -9.89 -20.26
C PRO A 259 3.75 -9.11 -21.57
N ASP A 260 4.82 -8.50 -22.06
CA ASP A 260 4.87 -7.92 -23.40
C ASP A 260 6.13 -8.44 -24.12
N PRO A 261 6.00 -9.24 -25.19
CA PRO A 261 7.14 -9.83 -25.90
C PRO A 261 7.93 -8.81 -26.74
N LYS A 262 7.41 -7.58 -26.93
CA LYS A 262 8.07 -6.51 -27.70
C LYS A 262 8.83 -5.54 -26.81
N ASN A 263 8.34 -5.26 -25.59
CA ASN A 263 9.03 -4.53 -24.50
C ASN A 263 9.89 -3.30 -24.92
N ILE A 264 9.40 -2.48 -25.86
CA ILE A 264 10.09 -1.28 -26.39
C ILE A 264 9.70 0.02 -25.64
N GLY A 265 8.94 -0.08 -24.54
CA GLY A 265 8.37 1.08 -23.85
C GLY A 265 8.16 0.87 -22.34
N PRO A 266 7.42 1.78 -21.67
CA PRO A 266 7.11 1.67 -20.24
C PRO A 266 6.35 0.38 -19.93
N PRO A 267 6.39 -0.12 -18.66
CA PRO A 267 5.71 -1.34 -18.28
C PRO A 267 4.20 -1.24 -18.56
N ARG A 268 3.64 -2.29 -19.17
CA ARG A 268 2.20 -2.41 -19.44
C ARG A 268 1.49 -2.91 -18.21
N ILE A 269 1.01 -1.98 -17.40
CA ILE A 269 0.30 -2.24 -16.15
C ILE A 269 -1.18 -2.41 -16.50
N SER A 270 -1.79 -3.45 -15.95
CA SER A 270 -3.24 -3.66 -15.96
C SER A 270 -3.82 -3.43 -14.57
N VAL A 271 -5.05 -2.92 -14.50
CA VAL A 271 -5.88 -2.95 -13.31
C VAL A 271 -6.94 -4.03 -13.47
N PHE A 272 -6.96 -4.98 -12.54
CA PHE A 272 -8.02 -5.96 -12.37
C PHE A 272 -8.99 -5.40 -11.34
N LYS A 273 -10.27 -5.27 -11.70
CA LYS A 273 -11.31 -4.73 -10.83
C LYS A 273 -12.30 -5.82 -10.45
N PHE A 274 -12.60 -5.94 -9.16
CA PHE A 274 -13.66 -6.79 -8.66
C PHE A 274 -15.03 -6.15 -8.89
N TRP A 275 -16.01 -6.97 -9.25
CA TRP A 275 -17.42 -6.60 -9.32
C TRP A 275 -18.30 -7.71 -8.75
N LYS A 276 -19.20 -7.33 -7.83
CA LYS A 276 -20.32 -8.15 -7.36
C LYS A 276 -21.55 -7.24 -7.24
N ASP A 277 -22.70 -7.71 -7.70
CA ASP A 277 -23.96 -7.00 -7.51
C ASP A 277 -24.60 -7.48 -6.21
N TYR A 278 -24.54 -6.66 -5.16
CA TYR A 278 -25.12 -7.01 -3.86
C TYR A 278 -26.65 -6.87 -3.82
N SER A 279 -27.29 -6.36 -4.89
CA SER A 279 -28.75 -6.34 -5.02
C SER A 279 -29.32 -7.66 -5.58
N ASP A 280 -28.51 -8.43 -6.31
CA ASP A 280 -28.83 -9.78 -6.77
C ASP A 280 -27.95 -10.81 -6.03
N PRO A 281 -28.50 -11.57 -5.06
CA PRO A 281 -27.74 -12.59 -4.32
C PRO A 281 -27.30 -13.77 -5.19
N SER A 282 -27.84 -13.93 -6.40
CA SER A 282 -27.40 -14.92 -7.38
C SER A 282 -26.26 -14.44 -8.28
N SER A 283 -25.88 -13.15 -8.19
CA SER A 283 -24.80 -12.61 -9.03
C SER A 283 -23.44 -13.25 -8.70
N THR A 284 -22.81 -13.82 -9.72
CA THR A 284 -21.47 -14.37 -9.61
C THR A 284 -20.47 -13.21 -9.48
N PRO A 285 -19.54 -13.25 -8.50
CA PRO A 285 -18.48 -12.26 -8.43
C PRO A 285 -17.56 -12.40 -9.63
N THR A 286 -17.25 -11.29 -10.29
CA THR A 286 -16.42 -11.26 -11.52
C THR A 286 -15.24 -10.32 -11.39
N TRP A 287 -14.19 -10.60 -12.17
CA TRP A 287 -13.01 -9.75 -12.27
C TRP A 287 -12.83 -9.26 -13.71
N GLN A 288 -12.50 -7.97 -13.86
CA GLN A 288 -12.28 -7.33 -15.16
C GLN A 288 -10.89 -6.71 -15.24
N GLY A 289 -9.99 -7.32 -16.02
CA GLY A 289 -8.66 -6.79 -16.33
C GLY A 289 -8.71 -5.73 -17.44
N ASN A 290 -8.21 -4.53 -17.16
CA ASN A 290 -8.11 -3.43 -18.13
C ASN A 290 -6.67 -2.86 -18.13
N PRO A 291 -6.02 -2.65 -19.28
CA PRO A 291 -4.75 -1.93 -19.32
C PRO A 291 -4.92 -0.48 -18.85
N ILE A 292 -3.94 0.04 -18.12
CA ILE A 292 -3.89 1.46 -17.70
C ILE A 292 -2.68 2.22 -18.26
N THR A 293 -1.72 1.52 -18.86
CA THR A 293 -0.63 2.12 -19.65
C THR A 293 -0.63 1.55 -21.07
N ASP A 294 -0.71 2.43 -22.06
CA ASP A 294 -0.59 2.07 -23.47
C ASP A 294 0.85 2.14 -23.95
N ALA A 295 1.27 1.13 -24.72
CA ALA A 295 2.60 1.04 -25.34
C ALA A 295 2.90 2.17 -26.35
N ASN A 296 1.88 2.93 -26.74
CA ASN A 296 1.98 4.01 -27.72
C ASN A 296 2.26 5.40 -27.09
N THR A 297 2.38 5.48 -25.76
CA THR A 297 2.71 6.73 -25.07
C THR A 297 4.19 7.05 -25.29
N LYS A 298 4.51 7.76 -26.38
CA LYS A 298 5.83 8.35 -26.58
C LYS A 298 6.05 9.44 -25.53
N TYR A 299 7.05 9.23 -24.67
CA TYR A 299 7.67 10.28 -23.87
C TYR A 299 8.69 11.05 -24.71
#